data_AF-A0A0F9TMU0-F1
#
_entry.id   AF-A0A0F9TMU0-F1
#
_cell.length_a   1.000
_cell.length_b   1.000
_cell.length_c   1.000
_cell.angle_alpha   90.00
_cell.angle_beta   90.00
_cell.angle_gamma   90.00
#
_symmetry.space_group_name_H-M   'P 1'
#
loop_
_entity.id
_entity.type
_entity.pdbx_description
1 polymer ?
#
loop_
_entity_poly.entity_id
_entity_poly.type
_entity_poly.pdbx_seq_one_letter_code
_entity_poly.pdbx_strand_id
1 'polypeptide(L)'
;MSVQDYVPEKYVTLDDALKHFGWSQQQINDIDAVTKQRYERWVREANNIVEGFLFQFSDSIPLSDGSKELTFVKSAALNWVVYKKRDKDGSKNASAARKDHDSDLKMVANLIAKTPSKRYDPIEAITTDSTADIIVPYSQTQGYPPDLLY
;
A
#
# COMPACT_ATOMS: atom_id res chain seq x y z
N MET A 1 -27.31 -8.77 -2.38
CA MET A 1 -25.84 -8.76 -2.53
C MET A 1 -25.35 -7.44 -1.97
N SER A 2 -24.61 -7.45 -0.86
CA SER A 2 -24.19 -6.23 -0.16
C SER A 2 -23.03 -5.53 -0.89
N VAL A 3 -23.06 -4.20 -0.83
CA VAL A 3 -22.11 -3.25 -1.42
C VAL A 3 -20.91 -3.10 -0.48
N GLN A 4 -20.20 -4.19 -0.16
CA GLN A 4 -19.26 -4.20 0.98
C GLN A 4 -17.80 -4.54 0.68
N ASP A 5 -17.42 -4.88 -0.55
CA ASP A 5 -16.02 -5.29 -0.86
C ASP A 5 -15.34 -4.43 -1.94
N TYR A 6 -15.62 -3.12 -1.94
CA TYR A 6 -14.92 -2.19 -2.84
C TYR A 6 -13.80 -1.45 -2.09
N VAL A 7 -12.56 -1.85 -2.35
CA VAL A 7 -11.40 -0.98 -2.15
C VAL A 7 -11.25 -0.19 -3.46
N PRO A 8 -11.39 1.15 -3.46
CA PRO A 8 -11.03 1.96 -4.63
C PRO A 8 -9.59 1.64 -5.06
N GLU A 9 -9.25 1.84 -6.35
CA GLU A 9 -7.93 1.51 -6.91
C GLU A 9 -6.78 2.12 -6.08
N LYS A 10 -6.29 1.36 -5.11
CA LYS A 10 -5.44 1.87 -4.02
C LYS A 10 -3.96 1.60 -4.27
N TYR A 11 -3.66 0.51 -4.99
CA TYR A 11 -2.30 0.05 -5.20
C TYR A 11 -1.90 0.05 -6.67
N VAL A 12 -2.76 -0.51 -7.53
CA VAL A 12 -2.53 -0.58 -8.98
C VAL A 12 -3.78 -0.12 -9.71
N THR A 13 -3.61 0.75 -10.71
CA THR A 13 -4.66 1.18 -11.63
C THR A 13 -4.66 0.34 -12.91
N LEU A 14 -5.71 0.46 -13.72
CA LEU A 14 -5.73 -0.12 -15.07
C LEU A 14 -4.55 0.36 -15.91
N ASP A 15 -4.26 1.66 -15.87
CA ASP A 15 -3.17 2.28 -16.61
C ASP A 15 -1.81 1.72 -16.21
N ASP A 16 -1.56 1.53 -14.92
CA ASP A 16 -0.31 0.94 -14.41
C ASP A 16 -0.10 -0.47 -14.97
N ALA A 17 -1.16 -1.29 -14.95
CA ALA A 17 -1.11 -2.64 -15.46
C ALA A 17 -0.85 -2.68 -16.98
N LEU A 18 -1.53 -1.84 -17.77
CA LEU A 18 -1.34 -1.81 -19.22
C LEU A 18 0.03 -1.24 -19.61
N LYS A 19 0.50 -0.19 -18.93
CA LYS A 19 1.87 0.34 -19.09
C LYS A 19 2.92 -0.71 -18.73
N HIS A 20 2.69 -1.52 -17.70
CA HIS A 20 3.58 -2.63 -17.35
C HIS A 20 3.68 -3.68 -18.48
N PHE A 21 2.62 -3.87 -19.26
CA PHE A 21 2.66 -4.71 -20.47
C PHE A 21 3.26 -4.02 -21.71
N GLY A 22 3.79 -2.81 -21.56
CA GLY A 22 4.41 -2.04 -22.64
C GLY A 22 3.40 -1.35 -23.56
N TRP A 23 2.15 -1.18 -23.13
CA TRP A 23 1.15 -0.46 -23.93
C TRP A 23 1.43 1.04 -23.86
N SER A 24 1.42 1.68 -25.03
CA SER A 24 1.44 3.13 -25.16
C SER A 24 0.11 3.75 -24.74
N GLN A 25 0.10 5.04 -24.40
CA GLN A 25 -1.13 5.74 -24.02
C GLN A 25 -2.20 5.70 -25.13
N GLN A 26 -1.78 5.73 -26.41
CA GLN A 26 -2.70 5.61 -27.54
C GLN A 26 -3.39 4.22 -27.55
N GLN A 27 -2.63 3.14 -27.35
CA GLN A 27 -3.19 1.79 -27.28
C GLN A 27 -4.13 1.59 -26.08
N ILE A 28 -3.84 2.26 -24.97
CA ILE A 28 -4.71 2.25 -23.78
C ILE A 28 -6.04 2.95 -24.08
N ASN A 29 -6.00 4.07 -24.81
CA ASN A 29 -7.20 4.82 -25.19
C ASN A 29 -8.05 4.06 -26.22
N ASP A 30 -7.40 3.33 -27.13
CA ASP A 30 -8.03 2.60 -28.23
C ASP A 30 -8.43 1.15 -27.88
N ILE A 31 -8.24 0.74 -26.62
CA ILE A 31 -8.58 -0.61 -26.16
C ILE A 31 -10.07 -0.91 -26.34
N ASP A 32 -10.40 -2.10 -26.83
CA ASP A 32 -11.80 -2.51 -26.94
C ASP A 32 -12.45 -2.70 -25.56
N ALA A 33 -13.76 -2.45 -25.48
CA ALA A 33 -14.49 -2.46 -24.22
C ALA A 33 -14.45 -3.81 -23.48
N VAL A 34 -14.44 -4.92 -24.21
CA VAL A 34 -14.42 -6.28 -23.62
C VAL A 34 -13.06 -6.56 -22.99
N THR A 35 -11.98 -6.19 -23.67
CA THR A 35 -10.63 -6.30 -23.15
C THR A 35 -10.42 -5.37 -21.96
N LYS A 36 -10.90 -4.13 -22.05
CA LYS A 36 -10.86 -3.16 -20.94
C LYS A 36 -11.50 -3.71 -19.67
N GLN A 37 -12.76 -4.13 -19.75
CA GLN A 37 -13.49 -4.69 -18.61
C GLN A 37 -12.80 -5.90 -17.99
N ARG A 38 -12.11 -6.71 -18.82
CA ARG A 38 -11.36 -7.87 -18.33
C ARG A 38 -10.16 -7.45 -17.48
N TYR A 39 -9.36 -6.50 -17.97
CA TYR A 39 -8.21 -6.00 -17.21
C TYR A 39 -8.66 -5.26 -15.94
N GLU A 40 -9.72 -4.45 -16.01
CA GLU A 40 -10.32 -3.80 -14.83
C GLU A 40 -10.73 -4.83 -13.77
N ARG A 41 -11.33 -5.94 -14.19
CA ARG A 41 -11.69 -7.03 -13.27
C ARG A 41 -10.47 -7.67 -12.62
N TRP A 42 -9.39 -7.88 -13.37
CA TRP A 42 -8.15 -8.44 -12.83
C TRP A 42 -7.43 -7.49 -11.88
N VAL A 43 -7.39 -6.19 -12.19
CA VAL A 43 -6.84 -5.16 -11.31
C VAL A 43 -7.65 -5.08 -10.01
N ARG A 44 -8.97 -5.13 -10.10
CA ARG A 44 -9.85 -5.18 -8.92
C ARG A 44 -9.59 -6.42 -8.06
N GLU A 45 -9.50 -7.58 -8.70
CA GLU A 45 -9.18 -8.84 -8.01
C GLU A 45 -7.82 -8.75 -7.31
N ALA A 46 -6.80 -8.20 -7.98
CA ALA A 46 -5.47 -8.00 -7.41
C ALA A 46 -5.50 -7.12 -6.16
N ASN A 47 -6.11 -5.93 -6.27
CA ASN A 47 -6.20 -4.98 -5.15
C ASN A 47 -6.95 -5.58 -3.96
N ASN A 48 -8.04 -6.32 -4.20
CA ASN A 48 -8.81 -6.97 -3.14
C ASN A 48 -8.04 -8.10 -2.43
N ILE A 49 -7.27 -8.91 -3.19
CA ILE A 49 -6.42 -9.96 -2.60
C ILE A 49 -5.36 -9.34 -1.70
N VAL A 50 -4.70 -8.28 -2.17
CA VAL A 50 -3.65 -7.63 -1.38
C VAL A 50 -4.22 -6.91 -0.16
N GLU A 51 -5.37 -6.22 -0.27
CA GLU A 51 -6.03 -5.61 0.89
C GLU A 51 -6.42 -6.67 1.92
N GLY A 52 -7.06 -7.76 1.48
CA GLY A 52 -7.48 -8.85 2.36
C GLY A 52 -6.31 -9.52 3.08
N PHE A 53 -5.14 -9.56 2.44
CA PHE A 53 -3.90 -9.99 3.07
C PHE A 53 -3.41 -8.98 4.11
N LEU A 54 -3.33 -7.69 3.76
CA LEU A 54 -2.84 -6.63 4.64
C LEU A 54 -3.69 -6.45 5.90
N PHE A 55 -5.00 -6.64 5.78
CA PHE A 55 -5.94 -6.56 6.90
C PHE A 55 -5.61 -7.53 8.03
N GLN A 56 -4.87 -8.62 7.75
CA GLN A 56 -4.44 -9.59 8.77
C GLN A 56 -3.30 -9.07 9.65
N PHE A 57 -2.57 -8.04 9.20
CA PHE A 57 -1.33 -7.59 9.84
C PHE A 57 -1.46 -6.25 10.56
N SER A 58 -2.51 -5.46 10.30
CA SER A 58 -2.68 -4.15 10.90
C SER A 58 -4.12 -3.63 10.80
N ASP A 59 -4.65 -3.14 11.92
CA ASP A 59 -5.89 -2.34 11.96
C ASP A 59 -5.66 -0.90 11.45
N SER A 60 -4.40 -0.47 11.31
CA SER A 60 -4.00 0.87 10.88
C SER A 60 -3.59 0.86 9.40
N ILE A 61 -4.61 0.83 8.55
CA ILE A 61 -4.53 1.10 7.12
C ILE A 61 -4.83 2.60 6.93
N PRO A 62 -4.03 3.40 6.17
CA PRO A 62 -3.19 3.02 5.04
C PRO A 62 -1.67 2.94 5.29
N LEU A 63 -0.97 2.15 4.45
CA LEU A 63 0.50 2.11 4.39
C LEU A 63 1.06 3.48 3.98
N SER A 64 2.17 3.90 4.60
CA SER A 64 2.82 5.18 4.27
C SER A 64 3.28 5.22 2.82
N ASP A 65 3.04 6.35 2.16
CA ASP A 65 3.56 6.63 0.83
C ASP A 65 5.09 6.56 0.81
N GLY A 66 5.65 5.91 -0.21
CA GLY A 66 7.10 5.71 -0.34
C GLY A 66 7.70 4.58 0.53
N SER A 67 6.89 3.88 1.33
CA SER A 67 7.36 2.73 2.11
C SER A 67 7.78 1.55 1.23
N LYS A 68 8.68 0.70 1.77
CA LYS A 68 9.10 -0.54 1.08
C LYS A 68 7.93 -1.51 1.00
N GLU A 69 7.11 -1.56 2.05
CA GLU A 69 5.87 -2.31 2.15
C GLU A 69 4.93 -1.97 0.99
N LEU A 70 4.67 -0.67 0.76
CA LEU A 70 3.83 -0.23 -0.34
C LEU A 70 4.41 -0.63 -1.71
N THR A 71 5.72 -0.60 -1.87
CA THR A 71 6.38 -1.03 -3.11
C THR A 71 6.13 -2.51 -3.39
N PHE A 72 6.30 -3.39 -2.40
CA PHE A 72 6.02 -4.82 -2.55
C PHE A 72 4.53 -5.12 -2.71
N VAL A 73 3.65 -4.34 -2.07
CA VAL A 73 2.19 -4.43 -2.26
C VAL A 73 1.78 -4.13 -3.70
N LYS A 74 2.34 -3.05 -4.29
CA LYS A 74 2.11 -2.72 -5.70
C LYS A 74 2.66 -3.81 -6.64
N SER A 75 3.84 -4.33 -6.34
CA SER A 75 4.45 -5.45 -7.08
C SER A 75 3.58 -6.71 -7.03
N ALA A 76 3.10 -7.09 -5.84
CA ALA A 76 2.21 -8.24 -5.67
C ALA A 76 0.93 -8.08 -6.50
N ALA A 77 0.29 -6.91 -6.45
CA ALA A 77 -0.91 -6.64 -7.23
C ALA A 77 -0.64 -6.71 -8.74
N LEU A 78 0.46 -6.14 -9.24
CA LEU A 78 0.84 -6.24 -10.66
C LEU A 78 1.12 -7.68 -11.08
N ASN A 79 1.87 -8.45 -10.28
CA ASN A 79 2.18 -9.85 -10.55
C ASN A 79 0.92 -10.73 -10.64
N TRP A 80 -0.13 -10.40 -9.89
CA TRP A 80 -1.44 -11.05 -10.03
C TRP A 80 -2.07 -10.80 -11.42
N VAL A 81 -2.06 -9.55 -11.89
CA VAL A 81 -2.60 -9.19 -13.21
C VAL A 81 -1.78 -9.86 -14.32
N VAL A 82 -0.45 -9.90 -14.18
CA VAL A 82 0.46 -10.61 -15.08
C VAL A 82 0.14 -12.10 -15.11
N TYR A 83 -0.09 -12.73 -13.94
CA TYR A 83 -0.52 -14.12 -13.84
C TYR A 83 -1.81 -14.35 -14.62
N LYS A 84 -2.87 -13.56 -14.37
CA LYS A 84 -4.16 -13.72 -15.05
C LYS A 84 -4.06 -13.56 -16.57
N LYS A 85 -3.26 -12.60 -17.04
CA LYS A 85 -2.99 -12.44 -18.46
C LYS A 85 -2.29 -13.67 -19.04
N ARG A 86 -1.18 -14.10 -18.43
CA ARG A 86 -0.39 -15.27 -18.88
C ARG A 86 -1.21 -16.56 -18.86
N ASP A 87 -2.03 -16.75 -17.84
CA ASP A 87 -2.93 -17.89 -17.70
C ASP A 87 -3.98 -17.91 -18.81
N LYS A 88 -4.62 -16.76 -19.09
CA LYS A 88 -5.54 -16.61 -20.23
C LYS A 88 -4.86 -16.92 -21.57
N ASP A 89 -3.61 -16.48 -21.74
CA ASP A 89 -2.84 -16.70 -22.96
C ASP A 89 -2.29 -18.15 -23.07
N GLY A 90 -2.50 -19.00 -22.06
CA GLY A 90 -1.95 -20.37 -22.02
C GLY A 90 -0.42 -20.41 -21.86
N SER A 91 0.18 -19.35 -21.32
CA SER A 91 1.63 -19.24 -21.16
C SER A 91 2.16 -20.16 -20.08
N LYS A 92 3.22 -20.91 -20.40
CA LYS A 92 3.96 -21.75 -19.45
C LYS A 92 4.54 -20.96 -18.25
N ASN A 93 4.68 -19.64 -18.39
CA ASN A 93 5.23 -18.75 -17.36
C ASN A 93 4.15 -18.12 -16.46
N ALA A 94 2.90 -18.58 -16.52
CA ALA A 94 1.84 -18.14 -15.61
C ALA A 94 2.15 -18.48 -14.15
N SER A 95 2.63 -19.70 -13.90
CA SER A 95 3.00 -20.17 -12.56
C SER A 95 4.13 -19.37 -11.92
N ALA A 96 5.06 -18.86 -12.72
CA ALA A 96 6.13 -17.98 -12.24
C ALA A 96 5.56 -16.65 -11.70
N ALA A 97 4.68 -15.99 -12.46
CA ALA A 97 4.05 -14.73 -12.01
C ALA A 97 3.22 -14.92 -10.74
N ARG A 98 2.53 -16.06 -10.61
CA ARG A 98 1.82 -16.40 -9.36
C ARG A 98 2.78 -16.59 -8.19
N LYS A 99 3.92 -17.25 -8.41
CA LYS A 99 4.95 -17.42 -7.37
C LYS A 99 5.55 -16.08 -6.96
N ASP A 100 5.78 -15.17 -7.90
CA ASP A 100 6.30 -13.84 -7.63
C ASP A 100 5.30 -13.03 -6.78
N HIS A 101 4.00 -13.10 -7.11
CA HIS A 101 2.93 -12.54 -6.28
C HIS A 101 2.98 -13.08 -4.83
N ASP A 102 3.03 -14.40 -4.65
CA ASP A 102 3.08 -15.01 -3.31
C ASP A 102 4.36 -14.63 -2.53
N SER A 103 5.48 -14.47 -3.24
CA SER A 103 6.76 -14.06 -2.66
C SER A 103 6.71 -12.60 -2.18
N ASP A 104 6.12 -11.71 -2.96
CA ASP A 104 5.97 -10.31 -2.60
C ASP A 104 5.09 -10.15 -1.36
N LEU A 105 3.96 -10.88 -1.28
CA LEU A 105 3.11 -10.87 -0.07
C LEU A 105 3.86 -11.35 1.17
N LYS A 106 4.70 -12.39 1.06
CA LYS A 106 5.55 -12.83 2.17
C LYS A 106 6.57 -11.76 2.57
N MET A 107 7.13 -11.04 1.61
CA MET A 107 8.07 -9.95 1.89
C MET A 107 7.37 -8.79 2.61
N VAL A 108 6.15 -8.45 2.19
CA VAL A 108 5.30 -7.46 2.88
C VAL A 108 5.05 -7.87 4.33
N ALA A 109 4.62 -9.10 4.58
CA ALA A 109 4.41 -9.59 5.95
C ALA A 109 5.68 -9.52 6.80
N ASN A 110 6.83 -9.91 6.23
CA ASN A 110 8.12 -9.83 6.92
C ASN A 110 8.52 -8.39 7.24
N LEU A 111 8.26 -7.44 6.34
CA LEU A 111 8.55 -6.03 6.57
C LEU A 111 7.62 -5.45 7.63
N ILE A 112 6.31 -5.69 7.56
CA ILE A 112 5.35 -5.23 8.58
C ILE A 112 5.70 -5.81 9.96
N ALA A 113 6.13 -7.07 10.03
CA ALA A 113 6.56 -7.68 11.30
C ALA A 113 7.89 -7.11 11.85
N LYS A 114 8.78 -6.63 10.97
CA LYS A 114 10.11 -6.09 11.34
C LYS A 114 10.10 -4.58 11.57
N THR A 115 9.18 -3.86 10.95
CA THR A 115 8.87 -2.49 11.28
C THR A 115 8.23 -2.56 12.67
N PRO A 116 8.87 -2.02 13.73
CA PRO A 116 8.25 -1.99 15.03
C PRO A 116 6.98 -1.19 14.86
N SER A 117 5.84 -1.89 14.80
CA SER A 117 4.56 -1.25 15.01
C SER A 117 4.74 -0.58 16.36
N LYS A 118 4.65 0.75 16.40
CA LYS A 118 4.17 1.42 17.60
C LYS A 118 2.83 0.76 17.87
N ARG A 119 2.83 -0.34 18.62
CA ARG A 119 1.64 -0.95 19.18
C ARG A 119 1.09 0.14 20.07
N TYR A 120 0.11 0.89 19.58
CA TYR A 120 -0.68 1.86 20.33
C TYR A 120 0.06 2.42 21.56
N ASP A 121 0.68 3.59 21.44
CA ASP A 121 0.52 4.48 22.60
C ASP A 121 -1.00 4.67 22.69
N PRO A 122 -1.62 4.39 23.86
CA PRO A 122 -3.06 4.58 24.00
C PRO A 122 -3.37 5.99 23.53
N ILE A 123 -4.50 6.17 22.87
CA ILE A 123 -5.05 7.50 22.61
C ILE A 123 -5.10 8.17 23.98
N GLU A 124 -4.11 9.00 24.30
CA GLU A 124 -4.25 9.94 25.39
C GLU A 124 -5.45 10.76 24.97
N ALA A 125 -6.48 10.65 25.80
CA ALA A 125 -7.76 11.28 25.60
C ALA A 125 -7.53 12.68 25.07
N ILE A 126 -8.26 13.04 24.02
CA ILE A 126 -8.50 14.44 23.72
C ILE A 126 -9.28 14.98 24.93
N THR A 127 -8.57 15.32 25.99
CA THR A 127 -9.03 16.30 26.96
C THR A 127 -9.03 17.59 26.18
N THR A 128 -10.21 17.90 25.67
CA THR A 128 -10.61 19.26 25.39
C THR A 128 -10.42 20.02 26.68
N ASP A 129 -9.27 20.66 26.83
CA ASP A 129 -9.27 21.95 27.48
C ASP A 129 -8.26 22.88 26.86
N SER A 130 -8.73 24.09 26.69
CA SER A 130 -8.05 25.15 25.95
C SER A 130 -6.93 25.73 26.81
N THR A 131 -5.95 26.35 26.16
CA THR A 131 -4.94 27.24 26.75
C THR A 131 -3.94 26.62 27.73
N ALA A 132 -2.79 26.15 27.22
CA ALA A 132 -1.53 26.21 27.98
C ALA A 132 -0.32 26.00 27.05
N ASP A 133 0.72 26.78 27.32
CA ASP A 133 1.94 26.94 26.55
C ASP A 133 2.69 25.64 26.22
N ILE A 134 3.29 25.61 25.03
CA ILE A 134 4.32 24.63 24.67
C ILE A 134 5.54 24.90 25.56
N ILE A 135 5.67 24.16 26.66
CA ILE A 135 6.92 24.08 27.41
C ILE A 135 7.82 23.08 26.67
N VAL A 136 8.81 23.60 25.95
CA VAL A 136 9.89 22.81 25.36
C VAL A 136 10.74 22.23 26.50
N PRO A 137 10.95 20.91 26.59
CA PRO A 137 11.78 20.34 27.65
C PRO A 137 13.26 20.69 27.44
N TYR A 138 13.83 21.37 28.43
CA TYR A 138 15.24 21.75 28.50
C TYR A 138 16.14 20.50 28.52
N SER A 139 17.12 20.44 27.61
CA SER A 139 18.21 19.47 27.60
C SER A 139 19.11 19.66 28.83
N GLN A 140 19.35 18.59 29.60
CA GLN A 140 20.11 18.60 30.87
C GLN A 140 21.64 18.76 30.70
N THR A 141 22.15 19.11 29.52
CA THR A 141 23.59 19.28 29.31
C THR A 141 23.90 20.53 28.49
N GLN A 142 23.71 21.70 29.08
CA GLN A 142 24.45 22.92 28.76
C GLN A 142 24.31 23.86 29.95
N GLY A 143 25.44 24.21 30.58
CA GLY A 143 25.48 25.05 31.77
C GLY A 143 24.83 26.41 31.54
N TYR A 144 24.22 26.95 32.59
CA TYR A 144 23.65 28.30 32.60
C TYR A 144 24.68 29.32 32.10
N PRO A 145 24.39 30.10 31.04
CA PRO A 145 25.01 31.41 30.92
C PRO A 145 24.38 32.31 32.00
N PRO A 146 25.18 32.90 32.91
CA PRO A 146 24.68 33.83 33.89
C PRO A 146 24.31 35.15 33.21
N ASP A 147 23.28 35.77 33.76
CA ASP A 147 22.91 37.18 33.63
C ASP A 147 22.40 37.66 32.27
N LEU A 148 21.08 37.82 32.19
CA LEU A 148 20.46 39.06 31.70
C LEU A 148 19.21 39.36 32.53
N LEU A 149 19.42 39.96 33.72
CA LEU A 149 18.48 40.86 34.35
C LEU A 149 18.93 42.30 34.02
N TYR A 150 17.94 43.12 33.66
CA TYR A 150 17.96 44.57 33.32
C TYR A 150 18.16 44.95 31.85
#